data_AF-A0A7S0B692-F1
#
_entry.id   AF-A0A7S0B692-F1
#
_cell.length_a   1.000
_cell.length_b   1.000
_cell.length_c   1.000
_cell.angle_alpha   90.00
_cell.angle_beta   90.00
_cell.angle_gamma   90.00
#
_symmetry.space_group_name_H-M   'P 1'
#
loop_
_entity.id
_entity.type
_entity.pdbx_description
1 polymer ?
#
loop_
_entity_poly.entity_id
_entity_poly.type
_entity_poly.pdbx_seq_one_letter_code
_entity_poly.pdbx_strand_id
1 'polypeptide(L)'
;AMAASAPGAAGASPASKVSLEIGVPRTLPFSEADFDAVPGEQAQFLKADFQRLSREHRELVGLGETYRDFDPTGKEFYLGQMAQISFRWEELMDNAQVAGITPSLGFRSMSEEYLRRAGLSPEDFRTLVDDVHGVLRDKVNKEKGVGL
;
A
#
# COMPACT_ATOMS: atom_id res chain seq x y z
N ALA A 1 -18.42 -13.77 53.54
CA ALA A 1 -17.08 -13.41 53.03
C ALA A 1 -16.91 -14.12 51.68
N MET A 2 -16.80 -13.38 50.56
CA MET A 2 -15.53 -13.12 49.82
C MET A 2 -14.90 -14.44 49.31
N ALA A 3 -14.50 -14.69 48.07
CA ALA A 3 -14.40 -14.01 46.77
C ALA A 3 -14.22 -15.14 45.72
N ALA A 4 -14.87 -15.11 44.55
CA ALA A 4 -14.29 -14.78 43.24
C ALA A 4 -12.98 -15.48 42.82
N SER A 5 -13.03 -16.13 41.65
CA SER A 5 -12.11 -15.94 40.50
C SER A 5 -11.51 -17.23 39.92
N ALA A 6 -11.96 -17.54 38.69
CA ALA A 6 -11.28 -18.41 37.76
C ALA A 6 -10.05 -17.70 37.16
N PRO A 7 -8.93 -18.40 36.90
CA PRO A 7 -7.86 -17.87 36.07
C PRO A 7 -8.13 -18.17 34.59
N GLY A 8 -8.46 -17.11 33.84
CA GLY A 8 -8.18 -17.05 32.41
C GLY A 8 -6.76 -16.52 32.17
N ALA A 9 -6.11 -17.02 31.13
CA ALA A 9 -5.06 -16.33 30.40
C ALA A 9 -4.92 -17.09 29.06
N ALA A 10 -5.66 -16.68 28.04
CA ALA A 10 -5.25 -15.65 27.07
C ALA A 10 -4.13 -16.18 26.17
N GLY A 11 -4.54 -16.64 24.98
CA GLY A 11 -3.65 -17.00 23.89
C GLY A 11 -2.75 -15.83 23.52
N ALA A 12 -1.49 -16.14 23.30
CA ALA A 12 -0.54 -15.20 22.75
C ALA A 12 -0.97 -14.83 21.32
N SER A 13 -1.46 -13.61 21.13
CA SER A 13 -1.61 -13.01 19.79
C SER A 13 -0.22 -12.58 19.32
N PRO A 14 0.31 -13.11 18.19
CA PRO A 14 1.55 -12.63 17.60
C PRO A 14 1.24 -11.41 16.71
N ALA A 15 0.72 -10.34 17.30
CA ALA A 15 0.66 -9.05 16.63
C ALA A 15 2.03 -8.38 16.78
N SER A 16 3.03 -8.94 16.10
CA SER A 16 4.35 -8.32 15.97
C SER A 16 4.16 -6.96 15.32
N LYS A 17 4.60 -5.95 16.06
CA LYS A 17 4.51 -4.52 15.76
C LYS A 17 5.30 -4.23 14.49
N VAL A 18 4.60 -4.12 13.35
CA VAL A 18 5.14 -3.41 12.19
C VAL A 18 5.10 -1.92 12.55
N SER A 19 6.15 -1.44 13.24
CA SER A 19 6.40 -0.01 13.36
C SER A 19 6.93 0.49 12.02
N LEU A 20 6.04 1.05 11.20
CA LEU A 20 6.41 1.88 10.06
C LEU A 20 7.12 3.12 10.60
N GLU A 21 8.45 3.10 10.68
CA GLU A 21 9.23 4.26 11.08
C GLU A 21 9.06 5.38 10.04
N ILE A 22 8.57 6.53 10.50
CA ILE A 22 8.27 7.75 9.74
C ILE A 22 9.56 8.45 9.20
N GLY A 23 10.73 7.82 9.33
CA GLY A 23 12.05 8.44 9.09
C GLY A 23 12.79 8.02 7.81
N VAL A 24 12.28 7.07 7.02
CA VAL A 24 12.99 6.65 5.79
C VAL A 24 12.72 7.68 4.69
N PRO A 25 13.75 8.23 4.01
CA PRO A 25 13.57 9.14 2.89
C PRO A 25 12.66 8.48 1.85
N ARG A 26 11.50 9.07 1.59
CA ARG A 26 10.52 8.54 0.62
C ARG A 26 11.05 8.77 -0.79
N THR A 27 11.89 7.87 -1.26
CA THR A 27 12.35 7.84 -2.64
C THR A 27 11.27 7.22 -3.51
N LEU A 28 10.90 7.90 -4.61
CA LEU A 28 10.01 7.35 -5.63
C LEU A 28 10.76 6.34 -6.51
N PRO A 29 10.05 5.39 -7.15
CA PRO A 29 10.68 4.44 -8.06
C PRO A 29 11.36 5.14 -9.23
N PHE A 30 10.82 6.26 -9.71
CA PHE A 30 11.35 7.00 -10.85
C PHE A 30 11.37 8.51 -10.57
N SER A 31 12.15 9.22 -11.36
CA SER A 31 12.14 10.67 -11.54
C SER A 31 11.76 11.00 -12.98
N GLU A 32 11.33 12.24 -13.25
CA GLU A 32 11.03 12.66 -14.64
C GLU A 32 12.24 12.54 -15.57
N ALA A 33 13.45 12.77 -15.03
CA ALA A 33 14.69 12.65 -15.77
C ALA A 33 14.96 11.22 -16.26
N ASP A 34 14.48 10.20 -15.52
CA ASP A 34 14.65 8.80 -15.93
C ASP A 34 13.85 8.49 -17.21
N PHE A 35 12.68 9.12 -17.38
CA PHE A 35 11.90 9.01 -18.60
C PHE A 35 12.47 9.86 -19.74
N ASP A 36 12.97 11.06 -19.44
CA ASP A 36 13.57 11.94 -20.46
C ASP A 36 14.89 11.38 -21.02
N ALA A 37 15.58 10.51 -20.26
CA ALA A 37 16.80 9.85 -20.70
C ALA A 37 16.57 8.77 -21.78
N VAL A 38 15.33 8.28 -21.92
CA VAL A 38 14.96 7.27 -22.93
C VAL A 38 14.27 7.95 -24.11
N PRO A 39 14.82 7.87 -25.33
CA PRO A 39 14.19 8.48 -26.50
C PRO A 39 12.95 7.68 -26.93
N GLY A 40 11.95 8.39 -27.46
CA GLY A 40 10.77 7.80 -28.09
C GLY A 40 9.46 8.24 -27.45
N GLU A 41 8.38 8.13 -28.23
CA GLU A 41 7.03 8.54 -27.79
C GLU A 41 6.54 7.70 -26.59
N GLN A 42 6.91 6.42 -26.55
CA GLN A 42 6.55 5.53 -25.44
C GLN A 42 7.05 6.05 -24.08
N ALA A 43 8.29 6.54 -24.01
CA ALA A 43 8.85 7.10 -22.78
C ALA A 43 8.10 8.37 -22.33
N GLN A 44 7.65 9.20 -23.29
CA GLN A 44 6.86 10.40 -23.01
C GLN A 44 5.45 10.05 -22.51
N PHE A 45 4.80 9.02 -23.06
CA PHE A 45 3.53 8.51 -22.52
C PHE A 45 3.69 7.98 -21.10
N LEU A 46 4.73 7.18 -20.84
CA LEU A 46 5.02 6.65 -19.51
C LEU A 46 5.35 7.75 -18.50
N LYS A 47 6.03 8.82 -18.92
CA LYS A 47 6.27 10.00 -18.08
C LYS A 47 4.97 10.67 -17.66
N ALA A 48 4.06 10.91 -18.61
CA ALA A 48 2.77 11.52 -18.32
C ALA A 48 1.93 10.64 -17.37
N ASP A 49 1.96 9.33 -17.59
CA ASP A 49 1.29 8.37 -16.70
C ASP A 49 1.90 8.34 -15.30
N PHE A 50 3.23 8.35 -15.19
CA PHE A 50 3.93 8.44 -13.91
C PHE A 50 3.55 9.71 -13.14
N GLN A 51 3.53 10.87 -13.79
CA GLN A 51 3.16 12.14 -13.16
C GLN A 51 1.70 12.11 -12.66
N ARG A 52 0.79 11.62 -13.51
CA ARG A 52 -0.63 11.48 -13.17
C ARG A 52 -0.82 10.54 -11.99
N LEU A 53 -0.25 9.34 -12.07
CA LEU A 53 -0.37 8.31 -11.04
C LEU A 53 0.26 8.74 -9.71
N SER A 54 1.40 9.44 -9.75
CA SER A 54 2.05 9.99 -8.55
C SER A 54 1.17 11.01 -7.83
N ARG A 55 0.46 11.86 -8.58
CA ARG A 55 -0.47 12.84 -8.02
C ARG A 55 -1.70 12.14 -7.43
N GLU A 56 -2.35 11.29 -8.22
CA GLU A 56 -3.54 10.52 -7.80
C GLU A 56 -3.23 9.69 -6.54
N HIS A 57 -2.04 9.08 -6.46
CA HIS A 57 -1.63 8.32 -5.29
C HIS A 57 -1.45 9.18 -4.06
N ARG A 58 -0.82 10.35 -4.20
CA ARG A 58 -0.67 11.28 -3.09
C ARG A 58 -2.03 11.77 -2.58
N GLU A 59 -2.95 12.09 -3.48
CA GLU A 59 -4.31 12.50 -3.14
C GLU A 59 -5.07 11.38 -2.41
N LEU A 60 -4.95 10.14 -2.90
CA LEU A 60 -5.61 8.99 -2.28
C LEU A 60 -5.01 8.63 -0.91
N VAL A 61 -3.70 8.73 -0.73
CA VAL A 61 -3.06 8.58 0.59
C VAL A 61 -3.56 9.65 1.55
N GLY A 62 -3.64 10.91 1.12
CA GLY A 62 -4.18 12.00 1.93
C GLY A 62 -5.65 11.78 2.31
N LEU A 63 -6.47 11.30 1.37
CA LEU A 63 -7.85 10.91 1.63
C LEU A 63 -7.94 9.78 2.69
N GLY A 64 -6.99 8.85 2.67
CA GLY A 64 -6.90 7.74 3.63
C GLY A 64 -6.66 8.17 5.08
N GLU A 65 -6.14 9.37 5.33
CA GLU A 65 -5.89 9.85 6.69
C GLU A 65 -7.19 10.02 7.50
N THR A 66 -8.32 10.25 6.82
CA THR A 66 -9.66 10.35 7.42
C THR A 66 -10.52 9.10 7.19
N TYR A 67 -9.92 7.97 6.77
CA TYR A 67 -10.62 6.72 6.46
C TYR A 67 -11.56 6.24 7.58
N ARG A 68 -11.21 6.50 8.85
CA ARG A 68 -12.01 6.13 10.01
C ARG A 68 -13.40 6.80 10.02
N ASP A 69 -13.47 8.01 9.48
CA ASP A 69 -14.66 8.86 9.51
C ASP A 69 -15.59 8.61 8.31
N PHE A 70 -15.16 7.77 7.36
CA PHE A 70 -16.00 7.41 6.22
C PHE A 70 -17.17 6.54 6.67
N ASP A 71 -18.32 6.76 6.03
CA ASP A 71 -19.41 5.80 6.09
C ASP A 71 -19.01 4.48 5.39
N PRO A 72 -19.78 3.40 5.56
CA PRO A 72 -19.42 2.11 4.96
C PRO A 72 -19.29 2.16 3.42
N THR A 73 -20.04 3.01 2.74
CA THR A 73 -19.97 3.17 1.28
C THR A 73 -18.68 3.88 0.87
N GLY A 74 -18.30 4.94 1.58
CA GLY A 74 -17.06 5.68 1.38
C GLY A 74 -15.83 4.80 1.66
N LYS A 75 -15.87 3.96 2.69
CA LYS A 75 -14.79 2.98 2.97
C LYS A 75 -14.63 1.98 1.83
N GLU A 76 -15.73 1.43 1.30
CA GLU A 76 -15.69 0.51 0.17
C GLU A 76 -15.10 1.18 -1.09
N PHE A 77 -15.59 2.37 -1.42
CA PHE A 77 -15.10 3.15 -2.55
C PHE A 77 -13.59 3.40 -2.42
N TYR A 78 -13.14 3.85 -1.24
CA TYR A 78 -11.73 4.08 -0.95
C TYR A 78 -10.86 2.82 -1.13
N LEU A 79 -11.30 1.68 -0.55
CA LEU A 79 -10.57 0.41 -0.70
C LEU A 79 -10.52 -0.06 -2.16
N GLY A 80 -11.56 0.22 -2.95
CA GLY A 80 -11.58 -0.01 -4.39
C GLY A 80 -10.55 0.83 -5.13
N GLN A 81 -10.48 2.13 -4.82
CA GLN A 81 -9.48 3.05 -5.40
C GLN A 81 -8.05 2.64 -5.03
N MET A 82 -7.81 2.20 -3.80
CA MET A 82 -6.49 1.70 -3.36
C MET A 82 -6.06 0.45 -4.13
N ALA A 83 -6.98 -0.49 -4.37
CA ALA A 83 -6.66 -1.67 -5.19
C ALA A 83 -6.35 -1.27 -6.64
N GLN A 84 -7.14 -0.37 -7.22
CA GLN A 84 -6.95 0.11 -8.58
C GLN A 84 -5.61 0.83 -8.75
N ILE A 85 -5.21 1.66 -7.78
CA ILE A 85 -3.95 2.40 -7.88
C ILE A 85 -2.74 1.48 -7.76
N SER A 86 -2.82 0.44 -6.91
CA SER A 86 -1.78 -0.57 -6.78
C SER A 86 -1.54 -1.28 -8.11
N PHE A 87 -2.61 -1.73 -8.77
CA PHE A 87 -2.54 -2.36 -10.09
C PHE A 87 -1.89 -1.44 -11.14
N ARG A 88 -2.28 -0.15 -11.17
CA ARG A 88 -1.69 0.81 -12.11
C ARG A 88 -0.21 1.10 -11.85
N TRP A 89 0.25 1.00 -10.60
CA TRP A 89 1.68 1.09 -10.28
C TRP A 89 2.44 -0.12 -10.81
N GLU A 90 1.88 -1.33 -10.70
CA GLU A 90 2.46 -2.54 -11.26
C GLU A 90 2.59 -2.44 -12.79
N GLU A 91 1.50 -2.08 -13.48
CA GLU A 91 1.53 -1.86 -14.94
C GLU A 91 2.56 -0.80 -15.37
N LEU A 92 2.65 0.32 -14.64
CA LEU A 92 3.64 1.35 -14.94
C LEU A 92 5.07 0.84 -14.77
N MET A 93 5.34 0.09 -13.69
CA MET A 93 6.67 -0.47 -13.41
C MET A 93 7.08 -1.49 -14.48
N ASP A 94 6.17 -2.37 -14.88
CA ASP A 94 6.41 -3.37 -15.93
C ASP A 94 6.67 -2.70 -17.28
N ASN A 95 5.83 -1.73 -17.66
CA ASN A 95 5.99 -1.00 -18.92
C ASN A 95 7.27 -0.14 -18.94
N ALA A 96 7.62 0.48 -17.81
CA ALA A 96 8.89 1.21 -17.67
C ALA A 96 10.09 0.26 -17.85
N GLN A 97 10.04 -0.93 -17.25
CA GLN A 97 11.09 -1.93 -17.41
C GLN A 97 11.25 -2.37 -18.87
N VAL A 98 10.14 -2.62 -19.59
CA VAL A 98 10.17 -2.95 -21.03
C VAL A 98 10.78 -1.81 -21.86
N ALA A 99 10.52 -0.56 -21.48
CA ALA A 99 11.13 0.63 -22.10
C ALA A 99 12.60 0.87 -21.69
N GLY A 100 13.19 0.02 -20.85
CA GLY A 100 14.57 0.17 -20.36
C GLY A 100 14.72 1.19 -19.22
N ILE A 101 13.62 1.66 -18.64
CA ILE A 101 13.61 2.60 -17.51
C ILE A 101 13.59 1.77 -16.22
N THR A 102 14.68 1.82 -15.46
CA THR A 102 14.82 1.02 -14.24
C THR A 102 14.51 1.85 -12.99
N PRO A 103 13.85 1.26 -11.98
CA PRO A 103 13.65 1.94 -10.70
C PRO A 103 14.97 2.39 -10.06
N SER A 104 14.94 3.56 -9.40
CA SER A 104 16.09 4.15 -8.73
C SER A 104 16.69 3.22 -7.67
N LEU A 105 18.01 3.25 -7.53
CA LEU A 105 18.71 2.43 -6.53
C LEU A 105 18.24 2.75 -5.10
N GLY A 106 17.92 4.02 -4.83
CA GLY A 106 17.39 4.45 -3.54
C GLY A 106 16.05 3.78 -3.21
N PHE A 107 15.13 3.75 -4.17
CA PHE A 107 13.85 3.06 -4.02
C PHE A 107 14.03 1.56 -3.75
N ARG A 108 14.86 0.88 -4.55
CA ARG A 108 15.13 -0.56 -4.38
C ARG A 108 15.71 -0.86 -3.01
N SER A 109 16.74 -0.12 -2.60
CA SER A 109 17.41 -0.31 -1.30
C SER A 109 16.45 -0.08 -0.13
N MET A 110 15.58 0.93 -0.25
CA MET A 110 14.54 1.21 0.74
C MET A 110 13.53 0.07 0.84
N SER A 111 13.03 -0.42 -0.29
CA SER A 111 12.06 -1.53 -0.34
C SER A 111 12.66 -2.81 0.23
N GLU A 112 13.89 -3.15 -0.14
CA GLU A 112 14.60 -4.32 0.38
C GLU A 112 14.83 -4.22 1.90
N GLU A 113 15.28 -3.06 2.39
CA GLU A 113 15.49 -2.83 3.83
C GLU A 113 14.17 -2.92 4.62
N TYR A 114 13.08 -2.39 4.05
CA TYR A 114 11.75 -2.50 4.66
C TYR A 114 11.32 -3.96 4.78
N LEU A 115 11.40 -4.73 3.68
CA LEU A 115 11.05 -6.16 3.67
C LEU A 115 11.91 -6.96 4.66
N ARG A 116 13.22 -6.69 4.68
CA ARG A 116 14.17 -7.31 5.60
C ARG A 116 13.82 -7.04 7.07
N ARG A 117 13.48 -5.79 7.42
CA ARG A 117 13.05 -5.43 8.79
C ARG A 117 11.72 -6.05 9.17
N ALA A 118 10.80 -6.15 8.22
CA ALA A 118 9.52 -6.82 8.43
C ALA A 118 9.65 -8.35 8.50
N GLY A 119 10.79 -8.90 8.08
CA GLY A 119 11.01 -10.35 7.98
C GLY A 119 10.15 -10.99 6.89
N LEU A 120 9.83 -10.24 5.83
CA LEU A 120 8.95 -10.67 4.76
C LEU A 120 9.73 -10.83 3.45
N SER A 121 9.39 -11.85 2.67
CA SER A 121 9.74 -11.86 1.24
C SER A 121 8.81 -10.92 0.46
N PRO A 122 9.14 -10.58 -0.81
CA PRO A 122 8.23 -9.84 -1.67
C PRO A 122 6.88 -10.55 -1.88
N GLU A 123 6.86 -11.88 -1.91
CA GLU A 123 5.62 -12.67 -2.03
C GLU A 123 4.80 -12.58 -0.74
N ASP A 124 5.43 -12.78 0.43
CA ASP A 124 4.75 -12.67 1.73
C ASP A 124 4.16 -11.27 1.94
N PHE A 125 4.88 -10.23 1.49
CA PHE A 125 4.38 -8.87 1.58
C PHE A 125 3.14 -8.64 0.69
N ARG A 126 3.10 -9.20 -0.52
CA ARG A 126 1.90 -9.14 -1.38
C ARG A 126 0.73 -9.85 -0.71
N THR A 127 0.93 -11.08 -0.23
CA THR A 127 -0.11 -11.82 0.51
C THR A 127 -0.59 -11.05 1.73
N LEU A 128 0.31 -10.44 2.51
CA LEU A 128 -0.06 -9.61 3.66
C LEU A 128 -0.93 -8.42 3.25
N VAL A 129 -0.60 -7.73 2.16
CA VAL A 129 -1.39 -6.60 1.65
C VAL A 129 -2.78 -7.06 1.22
N ASP A 130 -2.87 -8.17 0.48
CA ASP A 130 -4.14 -8.76 0.05
C ASP A 130 -5.01 -9.18 1.25
N ASP A 131 -4.42 -9.80 2.25
CA ASP A 131 -5.10 -10.19 3.49
C ASP A 131 -5.64 -8.97 4.24
N VAL A 132 -4.85 -7.91 4.37
CA VAL A 132 -5.30 -6.64 4.98
C VAL A 132 -6.47 -6.06 4.19
N HIS A 133 -6.39 -6.03 2.87
CA HIS A 133 -7.50 -5.59 2.01
C HIS A 133 -8.77 -6.43 2.23
N GLY A 134 -8.62 -7.76 2.32
CA GLY A 134 -9.72 -8.69 2.62
C GLY A 134 -10.38 -8.39 3.97
N VAL A 135 -9.58 -8.29 5.04
CA VAL A 135 -10.06 -7.99 6.39
C VAL A 135 -10.79 -6.64 6.44
N LEU A 136 -10.28 -5.61 5.75
CA LEU A 136 -10.92 -4.29 5.71
C LEU A 136 -12.26 -4.34 4.96
N ARG A 137 -12.34 -5.05 3.83
CA ARG A 137 -13.60 -5.26 3.10
C ARG A 137 -14.63 -6.03 3.93
N ASP A 138 -14.21 -7.08 4.63
CA ASP A 138 -15.09 -7.84 5.51
C ASP A 138 -15.64 -6.99 6.66
N LYS A 139 -14.83 -6.10 7.23
CA LYS A 139 -15.30 -5.14 8.24
C LYS A 139 -16.35 -4.20 7.67
N VAL A 140 -16.12 -3.65 6.48
CA VAL A 140 -17.09 -2.77 5.80
C VAL A 140 -18.41 -3.52 5.52
N ASN A 141 -18.33 -4.76 5.05
CA ASN A 141 -19.53 -5.58 4.80
C ASN A 141 -20.32 -5.86 6.08
N LYS A 142 -19.64 -6.11 7.21
CA LYS A 142 -20.28 -6.24 8.52
C LYS A 142 -20.96 -4.95 8.98
N GLU A 143 -20.30 -3.80 8.81
CA GLU A 143 -20.89 -2.49 9.14
C GLU A 143 -22.17 -2.24 8.34
N LYS A 144 -22.20 -2.60 7.05
CA LYS A 144 -23.41 -2.53 6.20
C LYS A 144 -24.52 -3.46 6.68
N GLY A 145 -24.18 -4.68 7.11
CA GLY A 145 -25.15 -5.69 7.55
C GLY A 145 -25.75 -5.44 8.95
N VAL A 146 -25.09 -4.63 9.79
CA VAL A 146 -25.57 -4.25 11.13
C VAL A 146 -26.41 -2.95 11.08
N GLY A 147 -26.39 -2.23 9.96
CA GLY A 147 -27.10 -0.96 9.76
C GLY A 147 -28.54 -1.06 9.23
N LEU A 148 -29.21 -2.21 9.36
CA LEU A 148 -30.63 -2.42 9.02
C LEU A 148 -31.45 -2.79 10.27
#